data_AF-A0A932P043-F1
#
_entry.id   AF-A0A932P043-F1
#
_cell.length_a   1.000
_cell.length_b   1.000
_cell.length_c   1.000
_cell.angle_alpha   90.00
_cell.angle_beta   90.00
_cell.angle_gamma   90.00
#
_symmetry.space_group_name_H-M   'P 1'
#
loop_
_entity.id
_entity.type
_entity.pdbx_description
1 polymer ?
#
loop_
_entity_poly.entity_id
_entity_poly.type
_entity_poly.pdbx_seq_one_letter_code
_entity_poly.pdbx_strand_id
1 'polypeptide(L)'
;MIGKKNIVFGFFYLVLTAALGPYMVVTFLGDVDKTEAVKQEKLGALQQAAENQFETNLTPMNADEIAKQTANGLLALSARLNSYAPIQGIKGGPHAHGNLEAMLNIVVGLVLGFLTVSATFKQVISWVFILGALLHSGLLYLAVALGLPWAGAILGSPFGIVGPALILLGLLLMGIASLTGFQGKPASQ
;
A
#
# COMPACT_ATOMS: atom_id res chain seq x y z
N MET A 1 22.83 -21.58 -6.58
CA MET A 1 22.65 -20.14 -6.27
C MET A 1 21.62 -19.93 -5.17
N ILE A 2 22.03 -19.54 -3.97
CA ILE A 2 21.15 -19.36 -2.80
C ILE A 2 20.11 -18.26 -3.02
N GLY A 3 20.45 -17.18 -3.74
CA GLY A 3 19.54 -16.08 -4.03
C GLY A 3 18.41 -16.40 -5.02
N LYS A 4 18.45 -17.55 -5.72
CA LYS A 4 17.42 -17.95 -6.69
C LYS A 4 16.02 -17.93 -6.06
N LYS A 5 15.89 -18.35 -4.80
CA LYS A 5 14.60 -18.41 -4.12
C LYS A 5 13.98 -17.03 -3.89
N ASN A 6 14.78 -16.00 -3.55
CA ASN A 6 14.26 -14.63 -3.42
C ASN A 6 13.86 -14.06 -4.78
N ILE A 7 14.61 -14.35 -5.84
CA ILE A 7 14.26 -13.88 -7.20
C ILE A 7 12.90 -14.46 -7.61
N VAL A 8 12.74 -15.79 -7.47
CA VAL A 8 11.48 -16.47 -7.79
C VAL A 8 10.35 -15.94 -6.93
N PHE A 9 10.53 -15.89 -5.60
CA PHE A 9 9.55 -15.33 -4.68
C PHE A 9 9.18 -13.90 -5.08
N GLY A 10 10.16 -13.03 -5.31
CA GLY A 10 9.94 -11.63 -5.62
C GLY A 10 9.17 -11.42 -6.92
N PHE A 11 9.44 -12.17 -7.99
CA PHE A 11 8.63 -12.08 -9.21
C PHE A 11 7.20 -12.56 -9.00
N PHE A 12 6.99 -13.71 -8.34
CA PHE A 12 5.64 -14.18 -8.03
C PHE A 12 4.88 -13.18 -7.16
N TYR A 13 5.55 -12.66 -6.14
CA TYR A 13 4.98 -11.72 -5.20
C TYR A 13 4.65 -10.39 -5.88
N LEU A 14 5.52 -9.90 -6.78
CA LEU A 14 5.27 -8.71 -7.58
C LEU A 14 4.01 -8.84 -8.44
N VAL A 15 3.80 -10.00 -9.07
CA VAL A 15 2.59 -10.22 -9.88
C VAL A 15 1.34 -10.08 -9.02
N LEU A 16 1.34 -10.66 -7.82
CA LEU A 16 0.20 -10.59 -6.90
C LEU A 16 -0.07 -9.17 -6.40
N THR A 17 0.99 -8.44 -6.03
CA THR A 17 0.86 -7.11 -5.43
C THR A 17 0.64 -6.01 -6.47
N ALA A 18 1.24 -6.13 -7.66
CA ALA A 18 1.01 -5.21 -8.78
C ALA A 18 -0.40 -5.38 -9.37
N ALA A 19 -0.96 -6.60 -9.34
CA ALA A 19 -2.34 -6.86 -9.77
C ALA A 19 -3.38 -6.10 -8.93
N LEU A 20 -3.01 -5.64 -7.72
CA LEU A 20 -3.88 -4.77 -6.91
C LEU A 20 -4.16 -3.42 -7.60
N GLY A 21 -3.25 -2.92 -8.45
CA GLY A 21 -3.47 -1.71 -9.25
C GLY A 21 -4.72 -1.82 -10.12
N PRO A 22 -4.75 -2.75 -11.09
CA PRO A 22 -5.93 -3.02 -11.90
C PRO A 22 -7.17 -3.40 -11.07
N TYR A 23 -7.01 -4.20 -10.01
CA TYR A 23 -8.13 -4.57 -9.13
C TYR A 23 -8.81 -3.34 -8.52
N MET A 24 -8.05 -2.34 -8.05
CA MET A 24 -8.63 -1.10 -7.51
C MET A 24 -9.44 -0.34 -8.56
N VAL A 25 -8.94 -0.29 -9.80
CA VAL A 25 -9.61 0.39 -10.91
C VAL A 25 -10.94 -0.29 -11.23
N VAL A 26 -10.92 -1.61 -11.43
CA VAL A 26 -12.11 -2.36 -11.85
C VAL A 26 -13.17 -2.40 -10.74
N THR A 27 -12.76 -2.46 -9.48
CA THR A 27 -13.67 -2.69 -8.35
C THR A 27 -14.24 -1.40 -7.76
N PHE A 28 -13.43 -0.35 -7.64
CA PHE A 28 -13.81 0.82 -6.83
C PHE A 28 -13.91 2.14 -7.62
N LEU A 29 -13.22 2.28 -8.76
CA LEU A 29 -13.15 3.56 -9.46
C LEU A 29 -14.52 4.07 -9.91
N GLY A 30 -15.40 3.18 -10.38
CA GLY A 30 -16.75 3.58 -10.82
C GLY A 30 -17.60 4.23 -9.73
N ASP A 31 -17.50 3.77 -8.48
CA ASP A 31 -18.25 4.37 -7.36
C ASP A 31 -17.59 5.67 -6.87
N VAL A 32 -16.27 5.76 -6.98
CA VAL A 32 -15.54 7.01 -6.74
C VAL A 32 -15.96 8.07 -7.75
N ASP A 33 -16.06 7.73 -9.04
CA ASP A 33 -16.46 8.68 -10.09
C ASP A 33 -17.90 9.19 -9.88
N LYS A 34 -18.83 8.29 -9.51
CA LYS A 34 -20.21 8.67 -9.17
C LYS A 34 -20.26 9.64 -7.99
N THR A 35 -19.57 9.30 -6.89
CA THR A 35 -19.58 10.12 -5.66
C THR A 35 -18.80 11.42 -5.84
N GLU A 36 -17.76 11.44 -6.68
CA GLU A 36 -17.03 12.64 -7.08
C GLU A 36 -17.94 13.59 -7.87
N ALA A 37 -18.71 13.10 -8.85
CA ALA A 37 -19.65 13.93 -9.61
C ALA A 37 -20.70 14.59 -8.69
N VAL A 38 -21.31 13.82 -7.77
CA VAL A 38 -22.28 14.35 -6.79
C VAL A 38 -21.62 15.38 -5.88
N LYS A 39 -20.39 15.11 -5.40
CA LYS A 39 -19.63 16.06 -4.58
C LYS A 39 -19.37 17.37 -5.34
N GLN A 40 -18.94 17.30 -6.59
CA GLN A 40 -18.68 18.48 -7.42
C GLN A 40 -19.96 19.32 -7.62
N GLU A 41 -21.10 18.67 -7.88
CA GLU A 41 -22.39 19.35 -8.00
C GLU A 41 -22.79 20.07 -6.69
N LYS A 42 -22.79 19.35 -5.56
CA LYS A 42 -23.29 19.89 -4.28
C LYS A 42 -22.35 20.94 -3.67
N LEU A 43 -21.04 20.71 -3.72
CA LEU A 43 -20.07 21.70 -3.23
C LEU A 43 -19.96 22.90 -4.17
N GLY A 44 -20.06 22.69 -5.48
CA GLY A 44 -20.08 23.80 -6.45
C GLY A 44 -21.25 24.75 -6.21
N ALA A 45 -22.46 24.20 -6.01
CA ALA A 45 -23.63 25.00 -5.68
C ALA A 45 -23.46 25.75 -4.34
N LEU A 46 -22.94 25.09 -3.30
CA LEU A 46 -22.67 25.72 -2.00
C LEU A 46 -21.62 26.83 -2.09
N GLN A 47 -20.54 26.61 -2.85
CA GLN A 47 -19.49 27.61 -3.09
C GLN A 47 -20.06 28.82 -3.83
N GLN A 48 -20.82 28.61 -4.90
CA GLN A 48 -21.46 29.69 -5.64
C GLN A 48 -22.42 30.50 -4.76
N ALA A 49 -23.23 29.84 -3.93
CA ALA A 49 -24.09 30.52 -2.97
C ALA A 49 -23.26 31.38 -1.99
N ALA A 50 -22.18 30.82 -1.42
CA ALA A 50 -21.32 31.56 -0.49
C ALA A 50 -20.63 32.77 -1.15
N GLU A 51 -20.14 32.63 -2.38
CA GLU A 51 -19.55 33.72 -3.17
C GLU A 51 -20.56 34.84 -3.46
N ASN A 52 -21.83 34.48 -3.67
CA ASN A 52 -22.95 35.41 -3.85
C ASN A 52 -23.61 35.82 -2.52
N GLN A 53 -22.92 35.70 -1.38
CA GLN A 53 -23.44 36.09 -0.05
C GLN A 53 -24.77 35.41 0.33
N PHE A 54 -24.93 34.17 -0.11
CA PHE A 54 -26.14 33.35 0.02
C PHE A 54 -27.36 33.91 -0.71
N GLU A 55 -27.15 34.61 -1.82
CA GLU A 55 -28.21 34.93 -2.78
C GLU A 55 -28.23 33.92 -3.93
N THR A 56 -29.41 33.40 -4.23
CA THR A 56 -29.65 32.52 -5.38
C THR A 56 -30.81 33.07 -6.19
N ASN A 57 -30.67 33.20 -7.52
CA ASN A 57 -31.70 33.79 -8.40
C ASN A 57 -32.20 35.17 -7.95
N LEU A 58 -31.30 36.04 -7.47
CA LEU A 58 -31.62 37.38 -6.93
C LEU A 58 -32.50 37.36 -5.66
N THR A 59 -32.61 36.20 -5.00
CA THR A 59 -33.32 36.06 -3.73
C THR A 59 -32.37 35.59 -2.64
N PRO A 60 -32.31 36.28 -1.48
CA PRO A 60 -31.57 35.80 -0.32
C PRO A 60 -32.12 34.45 0.15
N MET A 61 -31.22 33.51 0.38
CA MET A 61 -31.55 32.22 0.98
C MET A 61 -31.91 32.43 2.45
N ASN A 62 -32.91 31.69 2.92
CA ASN A 62 -33.21 31.64 4.34
C ASN A 62 -32.27 30.68 5.10
N ALA A 63 -32.29 30.76 6.43
CA ALA A 63 -31.40 29.95 7.27
C ALA A 63 -31.57 28.44 7.09
N ASP A 64 -32.79 27.95 6.82
CA ASP A 64 -33.07 26.53 6.59
C ASP A 64 -32.49 26.06 5.24
N GLU A 65 -32.60 26.89 4.19
CA GLU A 65 -32.00 26.62 2.87
C GLU A 65 -30.47 26.56 2.96
N ILE A 66 -29.84 27.52 3.64
CA ILE A 66 -28.38 27.54 3.86
C ILE A 66 -27.95 26.28 4.64
N ALA A 67 -28.68 25.94 5.71
CA ALA A 67 -28.38 24.77 6.53
C ALA A 67 -28.49 23.47 5.72
N LYS A 68 -29.57 23.29 4.94
CA LYS A 68 -29.76 22.12 4.08
C LYS A 68 -28.69 22.01 3.01
N GLN A 69 -28.35 23.11 2.35
CA GLN A 69 -27.32 23.12 1.30
C GLN A 69 -25.94 22.81 1.87
N THR A 70 -25.61 23.34 3.04
CA THR A 70 -24.37 23.01 3.77
C THR A 70 -24.32 21.54 4.16
N ALA A 71 -25.40 21.01 4.74
CA ALA A 71 -25.50 19.60 5.10
C ALA A 71 -25.35 18.67 3.89
N ASN A 72 -26.00 19.00 2.76
CA ASN A 72 -25.87 18.26 1.51
C ASN A 72 -24.43 18.26 0.98
N GLY A 73 -23.74 19.40 1.05
CA GLY A 73 -22.32 19.50 0.69
C GLY A 73 -21.44 18.61 1.56
N LEU A 74 -21.65 18.63 2.87
CA LEU A 74 -20.89 17.81 3.82
C LEU A 74 -21.13 16.31 3.61
N LEU A 75 -22.39 15.91 3.41
CA LEU A 75 -22.75 14.51 3.14
C LEU A 75 -22.15 14.03 1.81
N ALA A 76 -22.16 14.85 0.77
CA ALA A 76 -21.56 14.52 -0.51
C ALA A 76 -20.03 14.37 -0.40
N LEU A 77 -19.37 15.24 0.36
CA LEU A 77 -17.94 15.12 0.66
C LEU A 77 -17.64 13.83 1.44
N SER A 78 -18.42 13.54 2.48
CA SER A 78 -18.27 12.32 3.28
C SER A 78 -18.45 11.06 2.42
N ALA A 79 -19.47 11.02 1.57
CA ALA A 79 -19.72 9.91 0.66
C ALA A 79 -18.53 9.64 -0.28
N ARG A 80 -17.94 10.70 -0.84
CA ARG A 80 -16.73 10.58 -1.66
C ARG A 80 -15.52 10.08 -0.87
N LEU A 81 -15.30 10.59 0.34
CA LEU A 81 -14.16 10.15 1.15
C LEU A 81 -14.28 8.66 1.50
N ASN A 82 -15.50 8.21 1.83
CA ASN A 82 -15.78 6.81 2.12
C ASN A 82 -15.64 5.91 0.89
N SER A 83 -16.11 6.33 -0.30
CA SER A 83 -15.94 5.54 -1.53
C SER A 83 -14.48 5.39 -1.94
N TYR A 84 -13.64 6.38 -1.62
CA TYR A 84 -12.21 6.35 -1.95
C TYR A 84 -11.33 5.65 -0.90
N ALA A 85 -11.86 5.41 0.31
CA ALA A 85 -11.12 4.79 1.40
C ALA A 85 -10.54 3.40 1.06
N PRO A 86 -11.26 2.49 0.38
CA PRO A 86 -10.70 1.20 -0.03
C PRO A 86 -9.50 1.34 -0.98
N ILE A 87 -9.57 2.25 -1.94
CA ILE A 87 -8.45 2.53 -2.86
C ILE A 87 -7.24 3.02 -2.08
N GLN A 88 -7.42 3.95 -1.14
CA GLN A 88 -6.31 4.45 -0.33
C GLN A 88 -5.70 3.37 0.57
N GLY A 89 -6.54 2.54 1.19
CA GLY A 89 -6.09 1.40 1.99
C GLY A 89 -5.20 0.45 1.19
N ILE A 90 -5.67 0.02 0.00
CA ILE A 90 -4.92 -0.91 -0.86
C ILE A 90 -3.67 -0.24 -1.43
N LYS A 91 -3.78 0.98 -1.96
CA LYS A 91 -2.68 1.72 -2.58
C LYS A 91 -1.55 1.99 -1.59
N GLY A 92 -1.88 2.53 -0.42
CA GLY A 92 -0.90 2.89 0.60
C GLY A 92 -0.35 1.69 1.38
N GLY A 93 -1.14 0.62 1.52
CA GLY A 93 -0.73 -0.60 2.22
C GLY A 93 -0.14 -1.65 1.28
N PRO A 94 -0.90 -2.71 0.98
CA PRO A 94 -0.37 -3.92 0.32
C PRO A 94 0.19 -3.68 -1.09
N HIS A 95 -0.33 -2.71 -1.85
CA HIS A 95 0.20 -2.43 -3.18
C HIS A 95 1.60 -1.79 -3.10
N ALA A 96 1.75 -0.69 -2.37
CA ALA A 96 3.03 0.01 -2.24
C ALA A 96 4.09 -0.84 -1.53
N HIS A 97 3.79 -1.36 -0.33
CA HIS A 97 4.73 -2.18 0.42
C HIS A 97 5.02 -3.50 -0.28
N GLY A 98 4.00 -4.15 -0.85
CA GLY A 98 4.16 -5.41 -1.56
C GLY A 98 5.05 -5.30 -2.79
N ASN A 99 4.89 -4.24 -3.60
CA ASN A 99 5.76 -4.00 -4.75
C ASN A 99 7.22 -3.73 -4.33
N LEU A 100 7.41 -2.92 -3.28
CA LEU A 100 8.75 -2.61 -2.76
C LEU A 100 9.45 -3.87 -2.24
N GLU A 101 8.75 -4.71 -1.47
CA GLU A 101 9.32 -5.93 -0.88
C GLU A 101 9.53 -7.04 -1.90
N ALA A 102 8.71 -7.09 -2.95
CA ALA A 102 8.95 -7.92 -4.11
C ALA A 102 10.26 -7.52 -4.82
N MET A 103 10.41 -6.23 -5.13
CA MET A 103 11.64 -5.68 -5.72
C MET A 103 12.86 -5.93 -4.82
N LEU A 104 12.71 -5.71 -3.52
CA LEU A 104 13.76 -5.93 -2.55
C LEU A 104 14.21 -7.39 -2.53
N ASN A 105 13.28 -8.35 -2.59
CA ASN A 105 13.62 -9.77 -2.68
C ASN A 105 14.35 -10.11 -4.00
N ILE A 106 13.93 -9.55 -5.14
CA ILE A 106 14.65 -9.76 -6.41
C ILE A 106 16.09 -9.24 -6.30
N VAL A 107 16.27 -8.00 -5.83
CA VAL A 107 17.58 -7.36 -5.66
C VAL A 107 18.45 -8.14 -4.68
N VAL A 108 17.91 -8.52 -3.52
CA VAL A 108 18.60 -9.36 -2.52
C VAL A 108 19.06 -10.67 -3.14
N GLY A 109 18.20 -11.33 -3.91
CA GLY A 109 18.54 -12.58 -4.56
C GLY A 109 19.68 -12.45 -5.57
N LEU A 110 19.71 -11.34 -6.33
CA LEU A 110 20.83 -11.02 -7.22
C LEU A 110 22.11 -10.75 -6.42
N VAL A 111 22.06 -9.87 -5.42
CA VAL A 111 23.22 -9.49 -4.60
C VAL A 111 23.83 -10.69 -3.88
N LEU A 112 23.02 -11.61 -3.33
CA LEU A 112 23.51 -12.85 -2.71
C LEU A 112 24.36 -13.72 -3.65
N GLY A 113 24.18 -13.58 -4.97
CA GLY A 113 25.01 -14.21 -5.99
C GLY A 113 26.43 -13.64 -6.08
N PHE A 114 26.65 -12.40 -5.64
CA PHE A 114 27.93 -11.69 -5.67
C PHE A 114 28.66 -11.68 -4.33
N LEU A 115 28.05 -12.20 -3.26
CA LEU A 115 28.70 -12.25 -1.95
C LEU A 115 29.53 -13.53 -1.79
N THR A 116 30.73 -13.44 -1.23
CA THR A 116 31.56 -14.58 -0.82
C THR A 116 31.58 -14.75 0.68
N VAL A 117 30.39 -14.75 1.28
CA VAL A 117 30.16 -15.13 2.68
C VAL A 117 29.67 -16.58 2.77
N SER A 118 29.64 -17.13 3.99
CA SER A 118 29.23 -18.52 4.22
C SER A 118 27.82 -18.80 3.68
N ALA A 119 27.61 -20.02 3.17
CA ALA A 119 26.33 -20.44 2.60
C ALA A 119 25.19 -20.28 3.61
N THR A 120 25.42 -20.65 4.87
CA THR A 120 24.46 -20.49 5.96
C THR A 120 24.04 -19.03 6.14
N PHE A 121 25.00 -18.09 6.10
CA PHE A 121 24.68 -16.68 6.28
C PHE A 121 23.82 -16.13 5.13
N LYS A 122 24.12 -16.53 3.89
CA LYS A 122 23.26 -16.23 2.73
C LYS A 122 21.84 -16.79 2.90
N GLN A 123 21.71 -18.01 3.44
CA GLN A 123 20.41 -18.64 3.68
C GLN A 123 19.60 -17.88 4.74
N VAL A 124 20.22 -17.43 5.81
CA VAL A 124 19.58 -16.62 6.86
C VAL A 124 19.06 -15.32 6.28
N ILE A 125 19.92 -14.53 5.61
CA ILE A 125 19.52 -13.26 4.96
C ILE A 125 18.33 -13.49 4.04
N SER A 126 18.45 -14.50 3.19
CA SER A 126 17.43 -14.85 2.22
C SER A 126 16.07 -15.18 2.85
N TRP A 127 16.04 -16.00 3.90
CA TRP A 127 14.80 -16.34 4.60
C TRP A 127 14.22 -15.16 5.38
N VAL A 128 15.08 -14.33 6.00
CA VAL A 128 14.66 -13.13 6.72
C VAL A 128 13.89 -12.17 5.80
N PHE A 129 14.34 -11.96 4.57
CA PHE A 129 13.61 -11.13 3.60
C PHE A 129 12.27 -11.72 3.14
N ILE A 130 12.21 -13.03 2.93
CA ILE A 130 10.97 -13.69 2.51
C ILE A 130 9.94 -13.67 3.65
N LEU A 131 10.35 -14.05 4.86
CA LEU A 131 9.48 -14.03 6.03
C LEU A 131 9.07 -12.61 6.40
N GLY A 132 9.98 -11.64 6.32
CA GLY A 132 9.68 -10.23 6.51
C GLY A 132 8.60 -9.76 5.53
N ALA A 133 8.71 -10.10 4.24
CA ALA A 133 7.73 -9.70 3.25
C ALA A 133 6.34 -10.31 3.51
N LEU A 134 6.29 -11.61 3.83
CA LEU A 134 5.05 -12.31 4.15
C LEU A 134 4.38 -11.75 5.42
N LEU A 135 5.15 -11.45 6.45
CA LEU A 135 4.64 -10.94 7.73
C LEU A 135 4.42 -9.42 7.73
N HIS A 136 4.90 -8.70 6.72
CA HIS A 136 4.65 -7.26 6.58
C HIS A 136 3.61 -7.00 5.49
N SER A 137 4.01 -6.91 4.21
CA SER A 137 3.07 -6.65 3.12
C SER A 137 2.10 -7.82 2.87
N GLY A 138 2.46 -9.06 3.24
CA GLY A 138 1.59 -10.22 3.03
C GLY A 138 0.39 -10.21 3.96
N LEU A 139 0.61 -9.90 5.25
CA LEU A 139 -0.49 -9.66 6.18
C LEU A 139 -1.32 -8.43 5.79
N LEU A 140 -0.68 -7.36 5.29
CA LEU A 140 -1.41 -6.21 4.74
C LEU A 140 -2.29 -6.61 3.54
N TYR A 141 -1.81 -7.51 2.68
CA TYR A 141 -2.57 -8.02 1.53
C TYR A 141 -3.83 -8.75 2.02
N LEU A 142 -3.66 -9.68 2.95
CA LEU A 142 -4.76 -10.46 3.52
C LEU A 142 -5.77 -9.57 4.27
N ALA A 143 -5.28 -8.64 5.09
CA ALA A 143 -6.14 -7.78 5.91
C ALA A 143 -6.87 -6.71 5.09
N VAL A 144 -6.17 -6.04 4.19
CA VAL A 144 -6.67 -4.84 3.50
C VAL A 144 -7.25 -5.16 2.13
N ALA A 145 -6.56 -5.96 1.31
CA ALA A 145 -7.05 -6.27 -0.03
C ALA A 145 -8.12 -7.38 -0.02
N LEU A 146 -7.93 -8.41 0.80
CA LEU A 146 -8.89 -9.52 0.95
C LEU A 146 -9.89 -9.32 2.10
N GLY A 147 -9.72 -8.30 2.94
CA GLY A 147 -10.64 -7.98 4.02
C GLY A 147 -10.71 -9.05 5.12
N LEU A 148 -9.66 -9.85 5.31
CA LEU A 148 -9.67 -10.97 6.28
C LEU A 148 -9.41 -10.45 7.71
N PRO A 149 -10.40 -10.52 8.63
CA PRO A 149 -10.30 -9.86 9.94
C PRO A 149 -9.19 -10.44 10.82
N TRP A 150 -8.92 -11.74 10.71
CA TRP A 150 -7.87 -12.40 11.48
C TRP A 150 -6.47 -11.87 11.14
N ALA A 151 -6.22 -11.49 9.89
CA ALA A 151 -4.95 -10.90 9.48
C ALA A 151 -4.80 -9.49 10.04
N GLY A 152 -5.90 -8.72 10.04
CA GLY A 152 -5.97 -7.41 10.70
C GLY A 152 -5.71 -7.49 12.21
N ALA A 153 -6.26 -8.51 12.89
CA ALA A 153 -6.01 -8.75 14.31
C ALA A 153 -4.54 -9.05 14.60
N ILE A 154 -3.86 -9.81 13.74
CA ILE A 154 -2.42 -10.06 13.88
C ILE A 154 -1.62 -8.76 13.68
N LEU A 155 -1.94 -7.97 12.65
CA LEU A 155 -1.27 -6.67 12.40
C LEU A 155 -1.45 -5.67 13.55
N GLY A 156 -2.65 -5.63 14.14
CA GLY A 156 -2.95 -4.76 15.28
C GLY A 156 -2.39 -5.26 16.62
N SER A 157 -1.85 -6.47 16.66
CA SER A 157 -1.23 -7.04 17.86
C SER A 157 0.25 -6.64 17.98
N PRO A 158 0.90 -6.86 19.13
CA PRO A 158 2.36 -6.70 19.26
C PRO A 158 3.16 -7.53 18.25
N PHE A 159 2.58 -8.59 17.67
CA PHE A 159 3.23 -9.39 16.63
C PHE A 159 3.35 -8.65 15.29
N GLY A 160 2.54 -7.61 15.05
CA GLY A 160 2.56 -6.84 13.80
C GLY A 160 3.93 -6.21 13.47
N ILE A 161 4.76 -5.96 14.49
CA ILE A 161 6.11 -5.41 14.30
C ILE A 161 7.11 -6.41 13.72
N VAL A 162 6.83 -7.72 13.79
CA VAL A 162 7.78 -8.77 13.40
C VAL A 162 8.13 -8.68 11.91
N GLY A 163 7.15 -8.45 11.03
CA GLY A 163 7.40 -8.29 9.60
C GLY A 163 8.37 -7.14 9.29
N PRO A 164 8.05 -5.88 9.68
CA PRO A 164 8.95 -4.74 9.54
C PRO A 164 10.33 -4.97 10.17
N ALA A 165 10.38 -5.55 11.37
CA ALA A 165 11.63 -5.82 12.07
C ALA A 165 12.51 -6.81 11.30
N LEU A 166 11.93 -7.84 10.69
CA LEU A 166 12.65 -8.78 9.84
C LEU A 166 13.16 -8.11 8.56
N ILE A 167 12.40 -7.21 7.93
CA ILE A 167 12.90 -6.44 6.78
C ILE A 167 14.12 -5.59 7.18
N LEU A 168 14.05 -4.88 8.31
CA LEU A 168 15.18 -4.08 8.81
C LEU A 168 16.39 -4.94 9.17
N LEU A 169 16.17 -6.08 9.82
CA LEU A 169 17.23 -7.05 10.11
C LEU A 169 17.85 -7.56 8.80
N GLY A 170 17.04 -7.91 7.81
CA GLY A 170 17.50 -8.35 6.49
C GLY A 170 18.39 -7.31 5.83
N LEU A 171 17.99 -6.04 5.84
CA LEU A 171 18.77 -4.92 5.31
C LEU A 171 20.11 -4.76 6.04
N LEU A 172 20.12 -4.84 7.38
CA LEU A 172 21.33 -4.78 8.18
C LEU A 172 22.29 -5.93 7.86
N LEU A 173 21.78 -7.17 7.87
CA LEU A 173 22.59 -8.36 7.59
C LEU A 173 23.14 -8.33 6.15
N MET A 174 22.34 -7.86 5.18
CA MET A 174 22.78 -7.67 3.81
C MET A 174 23.89 -6.61 3.71
N GLY A 175 23.77 -5.50 4.43
CA GLY A 175 24.81 -4.48 4.50
C GLY A 175 26.13 -5.04 5.04
N ILE A 176 26.08 -5.78 6.16
CA ILE A 176 27.25 -6.44 6.75
C ILE A 176 27.86 -7.45 5.76
N ALA A 177 27.04 -8.27 5.12
CA ALA A 177 27.51 -9.27 4.17
C ALA A 177 28.13 -8.63 2.92
N SER A 178 27.61 -7.48 2.49
CA SER A 178 28.15 -6.72 1.36
C SER A 178 29.50 -6.10 1.70
N LEU A 179 29.66 -5.52 2.89
CA LEU A 179 30.93 -4.95 3.34
C LEU A 179 32.04 -6.01 3.46
N THR A 180 31.71 -7.21 3.88
CA THR A 180 32.70 -8.26 4.21
C THR A 180 32.99 -9.21 3.05
N GLY A 181 32.10 -9.33 2.08
CA GLY A 181 32.20 -10.36 1.06
C GLY A 181 31.72 -9.98 -0.33
N PHE A 182 31.40 -8.73 -0.65
CA PHE A 182 31.01 -8.38 -2.01
C PHE A 182 32.17 -8.54 -2.99
N GLN A 183 31.94 -9.26 -4.08
CA GLN A 183 32.86 -9.39 -5.19
C GLN A 183 32.22 -8.88 -6.48
N GLY A 184 32.98 -8.18 -7.32
CA GLY A 184 32.51 -7.65 -8.61
C GLY A 184 32.21 -8.73 -9.67
N LYS A 185 32.37 -10.01 -9.33
CA LYS A 185 32.01 -11.17 -10.15
C LYS A 185 31.13 -12.11 -9.34
N PRO A 186 30.23 -12.88 -9.97
CA PRO A 186 29.41 -13.86 -9.26
C PRO A 186 30.32 -14.83 -8.50
N ALA A 187 30.00 -15.09 -7.24
CA ALA A 187 30.75 -16.02 -6.40
C ALA A 187 30.71 -17.42 -7.06
N SER A 188 31.89 -17.98 -7.35
CA SER A 188 32.03 -19.38 -7.77
C SER A 188 31.47 -20.27 -6.66
N GLN A 189 30.52 -21.14 -7.00
CA GLN A 189 29.89 -22.07 -6.06
C GLN A 189 30.87 -23.13 -5.59
#